data_AF-Q3JGE2-F1
#
_entry.id   AF-Q3JGE2-F1
#
_cell.length_a   1.000
_cell.length_b   1.000
_cell.length_c   1.000
_cell.angle_alpha   90.00
_cell.angle_beta   90.00
_cell.angle_gamma   90.00
#
_symmetry.space_group_name_H-M   'P 1'
#
loop_
_entity.id
_entity.type
_entity.pdbx_description
1 polymer ?
#
loop_
_entity_poly.entity_id
_entity_poly.type
_entity_poly.pdbx_seq_one_letter_code
_entity_poly.pdbx_strand_id
1 'polypeptide(L)'
;MTTYRDTHTTSFRIGDVVTLKTGGPRMTVTYAGPVVFDTGEWVICQWFDENGEFRQEMFPNETVVLEPRTISAGLARMRSLSVRGGMQA
;
A
#
# COMPACT_ATOMS: atom_id res chain seq x y z
N MET A 1 -35.29 2.82 15.58
CA MET A 1 -34.04 3.55 15.85
C MET A 1 -32.91 2.54 15.83
N THR A 2 -32.47 2.16 14.63
CA THR A 2 -31.49 1.07 14.44
C THR A 2 -30.09 1.67 14.55
N THR A 3 -29.35 1.23 15.55
CA THR A 3 -27.95 1.61 15.76
C THR A 3 -27.12 1.05 14.62
N TYR A 4 -26.60 1.94 13.76
CA TYR A 4 -25.59 1.62 12.76
C TYR A 4 -24.37 1.11 13.52
N ARG A 5 -24.09 -0.18 13.41
CA ARG A 5 -22.75 -0.69 13.73
C ARG A 5 -21.82 -0.04 12.71
N ASP A 6 -21.12 1.00 13.15
CA ASP A 6 -19.89 1.45 12.51
C ASP A 6 -18.87 0.32 12.69
N THR A 7 -19.02 -0.73 11.88
CA THR A 7 -17.89 -1.57 11.54
C THR A 7 -16.99 -0.65 10.74
N HIS A 8 -15.89 -0.23 11.35
CA HIS A 8 -14.84 0.57 10.72
C HIS A 8 -14.17 -0.26 9.61
N THR A 9 -14.92 -0.62 8.57
CA THR A 9 -14.40 -0.99 7.26
C THR A 9 -13.80 0.28 6.72
N THR A 10 -12.54 0.53 7.05
CA THR A 10 -11.76 1.60 6.44
C THR A 10 -11.76 1.36 4.93
N SER A 11 -12.68 1.99 4.22
CA SER A 11 -12.72 1.91 2.76
C SER A 11 -11.44 2.53 2.23
N PHE A 12 -10.66 1.75 1.49
CA PHE A 12 -9.49 2.25 0.79
C PHE A 12 -9.89 3.36 -0.17
N ARG A 13 -9.00 4.33 -0.35
CA ARG A 13 -9.16 5.45 -1.28
C ARG A 13 -8.06 5.40 -2.33
N ILE A 14 -8.38 5.91 -3.51
CA ILE A 14 -7.37 6.14 -4.56
C ILE A 14 -6.25 7.01 -3.98
N GLY A 15 -5.02 6.58 -4.22
CA GLY A 15 -3.79 7.17 -3.69
C GLY A 15 -3.34 6.61 -2.36
N ASP A 16 -4.13 5.77 -1.66
CA ASP A 16 -3.65 5.05 -0.47
C ASP A 16 -2.45 4.18 -0.77
N VAL A 17 -1.49 4.18 0.16
CA VAL A 17 -0.35 3.28 0.09
C VAL A 17 -0.67 2.07 0.96
N VAL A 18 -0.57 0.89 0.39
CA VAL A 18 -0.93 -0.38 1.03
C VAL A 18 0.15 -1.43 0.82
N THR A 19 0.12 -2.47 1.62
CA THR A 19 0.90 -3.72 1.48
C THR A 19 -0.04 -4.90 1.63
N LEU A 20 0.33 -6.07 1.10
CA LEU A 20 -0.38 -7.30 1.46
C LEU A 20 -0.15 -7.58 2.95
N LYS A 21 -1.14 -8.19 3.60
CA LYS A 21 -1.02 -8.69 4.98
C LYS A 21 0.14 -9.67 5.15
N THR A 22 0.51 -10.37 4.08
CA THR A 22 1.65 -11.29 4.02
C THR A 22 3.00 -10.57 3.83
N GLY A 23 3.01 -9.25 3.70
CA GLY A 23 4.19 -8.44 3.40
C GLY A 23 4.38 -8.18 1.89
N GLY A 24 5.56 -7.73 1.50
CA GLY A 24 5.89 -7.45 0.09
C GLY A 24 5.97 -5.95 -0.22
N PRO A 25 5.87 -5.58 -1.52
CA PRO A 25 6.10 -4.20 -1.94
C PRO A 25 4.99 -3.27 -1.46
N ARG A 26 5.35 -2.00 -1.24
CA ARG A 26 4.38 -0.93 -1.04
C ARG A 26 3.72 -0.60 -2.37
N MET A 27 2.40 -0.63 -2.39
CA MET A 27 1.59 -0.40 -3.59
C MET A 27 0.70 0.82 -3.39
N THR A 28 0.36 1.49 -4.49
CA THR A 28 -0.59 2.61 -4.49
C THR A 28 -1.92 2.14 -5.04
N VAL A 29 -3.00 2.38 -4.29
CA VAL A 29 -4.36 2.10 -4.71
C VAL A 29 -4.73 3.06 -5.85
N THR A 30 -5.17 2.52 -6.97
CA THR A 30 -5.64 3.25 -8.16
C THR A 30 -7.13 3.08 -8.43
N TYR A 31 -7.73 2.07 -7.80
CA TYR A 31 -9.17 1.84 -7.77
C TYR A 31 -9.54 1.20 -6.44
N ALA A 32 -10.70 1.58 -5.89
CA ALA A 32 -11.30 0.94 -4.73
C ALA A 32 -12.82 0.88 -4.95
N GLY A 33 -13.40 -0.31 -4.91
CA GLY A 33 -14.82 -0.50 -5.15
C GLY A 33 -15.21 -1.94 -5.51
N PRO A 34 -16.51 -2.17 -5.77
CA PRO A 34 -17.03 -3.46 -6.22
C PRO A 34 -16.64 -3.76 -7.67
N VAL A 35 -16.45 -5.03 -7.99
CA VAL A 35 -16.11 -5.51 -9.34
C VAL A 35 -17.24 -6.34 -9.94
N VAL A 36 -17.26 -6.46 -11.26
CA VAL A 36 -18.37 -7.14 -11.98
C VAL A 36 -18.28 -8.67 -11.93
N PHE A 37 -17.12 -9.23 -11.61
CA PHE A 37 -16.84 -10.67 -11.71
C PHE A 37 -16.82 -11.38 -10.34
N ASP A 38 -16.92 -10.64 -9.23
CA ASP A 38 -16.99 -11.22 -7.87
C ASP A 38 -17.76 -10.29 -6.93
N THR A 39 -18.22 -10.84 -5.82
CA THR A 39 -18.83 -10.11 -4.71
C THR A 39 -17.76 -9.45 -3.83
N GLY A 40 -18.15 -8.42 -3.09
CA GLY A 40 -17.26 -7.73 -2.15
C GLY A 40 -16.52 -6.54 -2.76
N GLU A 41 -15.64 -5.96 -1.93
CA GLU A 41 -14.88 -4.75 -2.25
C GLU A 41 -13.45 -5.14 -2.65
N TRP A 42 -12.96 -4.54 -3.73
CA TRP A 42 -11.66 -4.84 -4.31
C TRP A 42 -10.84 -3.57 -4.44
N VAL A 43 -9.52 -3.75 -4.51
CA VAL A 43 -8.59 -2.68 -4.84
C VAL A 43 -7.74 -3.07 -6.03
N ILE A 44 -7.46 -2.10 -6.90
CA ILE A 44 -6.41 -2.24 -7.92
C ILE A 44 -5.22 -1.44 -7.45
N CYS A 45 -4.07 -2.10 -7.38
CA CYS A 45 -2.85 -1.59 -6.80
C CYS A 45 -1.76 -1.53 -7.88
N GLN A 46 -0.96 -0.47 -7.86
CA GLN A 46 0.19 -0.29 -8.73
C GLN A 46 1.47 -0.10 -7.93
N TRP A 47 2.58 -0.66 -8.39
CA TRP A 47 3.89 -0.50 -7.78
C TRP A 47 4.99 -0.74 -8.81
N PHE A 48 6.24 -0.48 -8.41
CA PHE A 48 7.42 -0.93 -9.15
C PHE A 48 8.01 -2.13 -8.43
N ASP A 49 8.30 -3.20 -9.16
CA ASP A 49 8.97 -4.36 -8.58
C ASP A 49 10.47 -4.10 -8.33
N GLU A 50 11.19 -5.14 -7.91
CA GLU A 50 12.61 -5.06 -7.58
C GLU A 50 13.49 -4.66 -8.78
N ASN A 51 13.03 -4.89 -10.01
CA ASN A 51 13.72 -4.50 -11.24
C ASN A 51 13.34 -3.08 -11.68
N GLY A 52 12.42 -2.41 -10.97
CA GLY A 52 11.87 -1.12 -11.36
C GLY A 52 10.83 -1.22 -12.46
N GLU A 53 10.29 -2.41 -12.75
CA GLU A 53 9.23 -2.58 -13.73
C GLU A 53 7.88 -2.23 -13.13
N PHE A 54 7.03 -1.57 -13.91
CA PHE A 54 5.67 -1.23 -13.50
C PHE A 54 4.82 -2.50 -13.39
N ARG A 55 4.18 -2.66 -12.24
CA ARG A 55 3.24 -3.74 -11.94
C ARG A 55 1.88 -3.17 -11.58
N GLN A 56 0.84 -3.90 -11.97
CA GLN A 56 -0.53 -3.64 -11.57
C GLN A 56 -1.23 -4.96 -11.27
N GLU A 57 -1.91 -5.04 -10.14
CA GLU A 57 -2.64 -6.23 -9.74
C GLU A 57 -3.87 -5.85 -8.92
N MET A 58 -4.81 -6.78 -8.82
CA MET A 58 -6.10 -6.60 -8.18
C MET A 58 -6.22 -7.55 -7.00
N PHE A 59 -6.64 -7.01 -5.86
CA PHE A 59 -6.68 -7.75 -4.60
C PHE A 59 -8.04 -7.55 -3.90
N PRO A 60 -8.55 -8.57 -3.19
CA PRO A 60 -9.65 -8.38 -2.27
C PRO A 60 -9.21 -7.39 -1.18
N ASN A 61 -10.09 -6.46 -0.78
CA ASN A 61 -9.72 -5.40 0.15
C ASN A 61 -9.19 -5.94 1.50
N GLU A 62 -9.66 -7.11 1.91
CA GLU A 62 -9.30 -7.75 3.17
C GLU A 62 -7.89 -8.35 3.15
N THR A 63 -7.23 -8.42 2.00
CA THR A 63 -5.87 -8.95 1.87
C THR A 63 -4.79 -7.89 2.01
N VAL A 64 -5.17 -6.61 1.95
CA VAL A 64 -4.24 -5.49 2.06
C VAL A 64 -4.41 -4.72 3.38
N VAL A 65 -3.38 -3.95 3.76
CA VAL A 65 -3.38 -3.07 4.93
C VAL A 65 -2.81 -1.71 4.55
N LEU A 66 -3.29 -0.64 5.19
CA LEU A 66 -2.75 0.71 5.01
C LEU A 66 -1.33 0.81 5.56
N GLU A 67 -0.45 1.40 4.76
CA GLU A 67 0.91 1.74 5.14
C GLU A 67 1.00 3.22 5.54
N PRO A 68 1.67 3.54 6.66
CA PRO A 68 1.97 4.92 7.01
C PRO A 68 2.68 5.66 5.87
N ARG A 69 2.10 6.76 5.43
CA ARG A 69 2.68 7.62 4.37
C ARG A 69 3.89 8.42 4.86
N THR A 70 4.13 8.46 6.17
CA THR A 70 5.29 9.12 6.78
C THR A 70 6.47 8.17 6.84
N ILE A 71 7.55 8.50 6.14
CA ILE A 71 8.87 7.99 6.51
C ILE A 71 9.23 8.71 7.81
N SER A 72 9.47 7.99 8.89
CA SER A 72 10.04 8.61 10.09
C SER A 72 11.30 9.38 9.69
N ALA A 73 11.44 10.64 10.13
CA ALA A 73 12.63 11.45 9.84
C ALA A 73 13.93 10.72 10.22
N GLY A 74 13.88 9.85 11.24
CA GLY A 74 15.00 8.99 11.62
C GLY A 74 15.38 7.95 10.55
N LEU A 75 14.41 7.38 9.84
CA LEU A 75 14.65 6.42 8.74
C LEU A 75 15.12 7.13 7.46
N ALA A 76 14.63 8.35 7.21
CA ALA A 76 15.13 9.20 6.12
C ALA A 76 16.63 9.55 6.31
N ARG A 77 17.05 9.82 7.56
CA ARG A 77 18.46 10.13 7.89
C ARG A 77 19.41 8.93 7.79
N MET A 78 18.91 7.70 7.88
CA MET A 78 19.75 6.50 7.78
C MET A 78 20.11 6.18 6.32
N ARG A 79 19.22 6.44 5.35
CA ARG A 79 19.49 6.26 3.91
C ARG A 79 20.54 7.23 3.36
N SER A 80 20.71 8.41 3.96
CA SER A 80 21.75 9.37 3.55
C SER A 80 23.14 9.04 4.08
N LEU A 81 23.25 8.28 5.18
CA LEU A 81 24.52 7.83 5.73
C LEU A 81 25.11 6.66 4.95
N SER A 82 24.29 5.72 4.46
CA SER A 82 24.77 4.60 3.64
C SER A 82 25.32 5.04 2.27
N VAL A 83 24.83 6.15 1.71
CA VAL A 83 25.38 6.72 0.45
C VAL A 83 26.74 7.40 0.67
N ARG A 84 27.01 7.93 1.86
CA ARG A 84 28.29 8.59 2.17
C ARG A 84 29.41 7.64 2.62
N GLY A 85 29.12 6.37 2.86
CA GLY A 85 30.12 5.36 3.25
C GLY A 85 30.84 4.68 2.08
N GLY A 86 30.36 4.84 0.84
CA GLY A 86 30.87 4.13 -0.35
C GLY A 86 31.99 4.85 -1.12
N MET A 87 32.51 5.96 -0.60
CA MET A 87 33.60 6.69 -1.25
C MET A 87 34.67 7.00 -0.22
N GLN A 88 35.47 5.98 0.14
CA GLN A 88 36.87 6.06 0.61
C GLN A 88 37.44 4.64 0.75
N ALA A 89 38.16 4.19 -0.28
CA ALA A 89 39.49 3.54 -0.27
C ALA A 89 39.70 2.78 -1.58
#